data_AF-A0A397KW21-F1
#
_entry.id   AF-A0A397KW21-F1
#
_cell.length_a   1.000
_cell.length_b   1.000
_cell.length_c   1.000
_cell.angle_alpha   90.00
_cell.angle_beta   90.00
_cell.angle_gamma   90.00
#
_symmetry.space_group_name_H-M   'P 1'
#
loop_
_entity.id
_entity.type
_entity.pdbx_description
1 polymer ?
#
loop_
_entity_poly.entity_id
_entity_poly.type
_entity_poly.pdbx_seq_one_letter_code
_entity_poly.pdbx_strand_id
1 'polypeptide(L)'
;MGTAWFVWQDSSYQLLLLQDRENRIIKPAAWWDGDEETKDILGGRDEKTGGTWLGCSKQGRVAFLVNVTNQTSFTHTGAELLTVKFLKGKMTTSEFANELASNKELSSGLTFNLVVADIASKSMVYISKKSPTKEVDEMIDPIGPGRYFITSAGIYDIFSSQDKHPKDKFSEVLDENKESPRREFYEKLMNDDQIIVPEGEGETDTSRT
;
A
#
# COMPACT_ATOMS: atom_id res chain seq x y z
N MET A 1 13.19 -4.35 3.19
CA MET A 1 12.19 -3.31 3.49
C MET A 1 11.36 -3.09 2.23
N GLY A 2 10.06 -2.84 2.37
CA GLY A 2 9.18 -2.62 1.22
C GLY A 2 9.21 -1.17 0.77
N THR A 3 8.92 -0.95 -0.52
CA THR A 3 8.75 0.37 -1.13
C THR A 3 7.49 0.39 -1.97
N ALA A 4 6.91 1.57 -2.14
CA ALA A 4 5.80 1.75 -3.06
C ALA A 4 5.95 3.06 -3.82
N TRP A 5 5.59 3.03 -5.09
CA TRP A 5 5.43 4.19 -5.94
C TRP A 5 3.99 4.21 -6.45
N PHE A 6 3.35 5.37 -6.44
CA PHE A 6 2.01 5.48 -7.01
C PHE A 6 1.73 6.85 -7.63
N VAL A 7 0.84 6.85 -8.61
CA VAL A 7 0.23 8.04 -9.20
C VAL A 7 -1.20 8.11 -8.73
N TRP A 8 -1.62 9.28 -8.26
CA TRP A 8 -2.96 9.53 -7.77
C TRP A 8 -3.60 10.70 -8.53
N GLN A 9 -4.78 10.45 -9.11
CA GLN A 9 -5.58 11.43 -9.84
C GLN A 9 -4.82 12.19 -10.94
N ASP A 10 -4.08 11.45 -11.77
CA ASP A 10 -3.50 11.99 -13.00
C ASP A 10 -4.50 11.93 -14.16
N SER A 11 -4.26 12.73 -15.20
CA SER A 11 -5.03 12.74 -16.45
C SER A 11 -5.28 11.35 -17.06
N SER A 12 -4.32 10.42 -16.90
CA SER A 12 -4.38 9.08 -17.50
C SER A 12 -4.81 7.99 -16.52
N TYR A 13 -4.64 8.21 -15.21
CA TYR A 13 -4.87 7.18 -14.19
C TYR A 13 -5.51 7.79 -12.94
N GLN A 14 -6.58 7.17 -12.48
CA GLN A 14 -7.10 7.51 -11.15
C GLN A 14 -6.18 7.00 -10.05
N LEU A 15 -5.69 5.76 -10.16
CA LEU A 15 -4.63 5.19 -9.35
C LEU A 15 -3.77 4.26 -10.21
N LEU A 16 -2.46 4.48 -10.21
CA LEU A 16 -1.47 3.49 -10.65
C LEU A 16 -0.55 3.22 -9.47
N LEU A 17 -0.39 1.96 -9.08
CA LEU A 17 0.40 1.55 -7.92
C LEU A 17 1.41 0.49 -8.31
N LEU A 18 2.64 0.68 -7.87
CA LEU A 18 3.73 -0.27 -7.93
C LEU A 18 4.27 -0.48 -6.54
N GLN A 19 4.34 -1.73 -6.13
CA GLN A 19 4.79 -2.07 -4.79
C GLN A 19 5.84 -3.17 -4.85
N ASP A 20 7.00 -2.90 -4.25
CA ASP A 20 7.96 -3.93 -3.91
C ASP A 20 7.63 -4.48 -2.53
N ARG A 21 7.54 -5.81 -2.44
CA ARG A 21 7.24 -6.50 -1.18
C ARG A 21 8.30 -7.55 -0.93
N GLU A 22 8.66 -7.70 0.34
CA GLU A 22 9.48 -8.83 0.75
C GLU A 22 8.78 -10.16 0.45
N ASN A 23 9.58 -11.21 0.19
CA ASN A 23 9.10 -12.56 -0.07
C ASN A 23 8.36 -13.13 1.15
N ARG A 24 7.05 -12.88 1.22
CA ARG A 24 6.14 -13.49 2.19
C ARG A 24 5.23 -14.48 1.48
N ILE A 25 5.04 -15.63 2.12
CA ILE A 25 4.12 -16.67 1.68
C ILE A 25 2.69 -16.17 1.94
N ILE A 26 2.05 -15.67 0.89
CA ILE A 26 0.64 -15.28 0.87
C ILE A 26 -0.02 -15.99 -0.31
N LYS A 27 -1.32 -16.25 -0.23
CA LYS A 27 -2.06 -16.74 -1.41
C LYS A 27 -1.98 -15.73 -2.55
N PRO A 28 -1.87 -16.17 -3.81
CA PRO A 28 -2.05 -15.31 -4.97
C PRO A 28 -3.34 -14.49 -4.87
N ALA A 29 -3.34 -13.31 -5.48
CA ALA A 29 -4.51 -12.45 -5.45
C ALA A 29 -5.71 -13.14 -6.11
N ALA A 30 -6.83 -13.18 -5.39
CA ALA A 30 -8.09 -13.71 -5.85
C ALA A 30 -9.24 -13.01 -5.11
N TRP A 31 -10.45 -13.14 -5.63
CA TRP A 31 -11.65 -12.75 -4.89
C TRP A 31 -11.84 -13.68 -3.68
N TRP A 32 -12.19 -13.12 -2.52
CA TRP A 32 -12.33 -13.88 -1.27
C TRP A 32 -13.74 -14.48 -1.13
N ASP A 33 -14.24 -15.12 -2.18
CA ASP A 33 -15.65 -15.56 -2.31
C ASP A 33 -16.10 -16.62 -1.29
N GLY A 34 -15.20 -17.15 -0.47
CA GLY A 34 -15.48 -18.16 0.55
C GLY A 34 -16.08 -17.63 1.86
N ASP A 35 -16.20 -16.31 2.04
CA ASP A 35 -16.74 -15.68 3.25
C ASP A 35 -17.60 -14.45 2.87
N GLU A 36 -18.87 -14.46 3.28
CA GLU A 36 -19.82 -13.39 2.97
C GLU A 36 -19.39 -12.00 3.45
N GLU A 37 -18.63 -11.90 4.55
CA GLU A 37 -18.13 -10.61 5.04
C GLU A 37 -16.98 -10.04 4.21
N THR A 38 -16.28 -10.89 3.46
CA THR A 38 -15.06 -10.50 2.74
C THR A 38 -15.07 -10.83 1.25
N LYS A 39 -16.15 -11.43 0.71
CA LYS A 39 -16.34 -11.80 -0.70
C LYS A 39 -16.13 -10.68 -1.72
N ASP A 40 -16.21 -9.44 -1.27
CA ASP A 40 -16.00 -8.28 -2.12
C ASP A 40 -14.55 -7.81 -2.14
N ILE A 41 -13.64 -8.48 -1.44
CA ILE A 41 -12.21 -8.19 -1.41
C ILE A 41 -11.48 -8.99 -2.49
N LEU A 42 -10.68 -8.30 -3.29
CA LEU A 42 -9.66 -8.84 -4.17
C LEU A 42 -8.28 -8.53 -3.59
N GLY A 43 -7.47 -9.55 -3.37
CA GLY A 43 -6.11 -9.38 -2.88
C GLY A 43 -5.48 -10.70 -2.45
N GLY A 44 -4.17 -10.67 -2.21
CA GLY A 44 -3.51 -11.83 -1.62
C GLY A 44 -3.95 -12.03 -0.18
N ARG A 45 -4.19 -13.28 0.24
CA ARG A 45 -4.65 -13.60 1.59
C ARG A 45 -3.57 -14.33 2.36
N ASP A 46 -3.21 -13.81 3.53
CA ASP A 46 -2.34 -14.49 4.47
C ASP A 46 -3.13 -15.61 5.18
N GLU A 47 -2.67 -16.86 5.09
CA GLU A 47 -3.36 -17.99 5.70
C GLU A 47 -3.30 -18.00 7.23
N LYS A 48 -2.27 -17.38 7.82
CA LYS A 48 -2.06 -17.37 9.27
C LYS A 48 -2.96 -16.34 9.94
N THR A 49 -3.06 -15.14 9.37
CA THR A 49 -3.80 -14.05 10.00
C THR A 49 -5.14 -13.77 9.32
N GLY A 50 -5.33 -14.23 8.08
CA GLY A 50 -6.50 -13.89 7.28
C GLY A 50 -6.46 -12.47 6.69
N GLY A 51 -5.36 -11.74 6.89
CA GLY A 51 -5.18 -10.37 6.42
C GLY A 51 -4.67 -10.24 4.99
N THR A 52 -4.47 -8.99 4.56
CA THR A 52 -3.86 -8.66 3.26
C THR A 52 -2.90 -7.47 3.34
N TRP A 53 -1.87 -7.46 2.50
CA TRP A 53 -0.92 -6.34 2.40
C TRP A 53 -1.28 -5.36 1.30
N LEU A 54 -2.06 -5.81 0.32
CA LEU A 54 -2.53 -5.02 -0.80
C LEU A 54 -3.81 -5.67 -1.30
N GLY A 55 -4.88 -4.89 -1.33
CA GLY A 55 -6.13 -5.33 -1.90
C GLY A 55 -7.03 -4.17 -2.28
N CYS A 56 -8.08 -4.51 -3.02
CA CYS A 56 -9.17 -3.61 -3.34
C CYS A 56 -10.52 -4.30 -3.10
N SER A 57 -11.60 -3.51 -3.05
CA SER A 57 -12.95 -4.04 -3.01
C SER A 57 -13.75 -3.75 -4.28
N LYS A 58 -14.83 -4.49 -4.52
CA LYS A 58 -15.77 -4.23 -5.63
C LYS A 58 -16.37 -2.82 -5.59
N GLN A 59 -16.40 -2.19 -4.41
CA GLN A 59 -16.88 -0.82 -4.22
C GLN A 59 -15.81 0.24 -4.52
N GLY A 60 -14.62 -0.16 -4.98
CA GLY A 60 -13.55 0.77 -5.32
C GLY A 60 -12.76 1.26 -4.10
N ARG A 61 -12.76 0.51 -3.00
CA ARG A 61 -11.83 0.74 -1.88
C ARG A 61 -10.49 0.13 -2.23
N VAL A 62 -9.40 0.77 -1.83
CA VAL A 62 -8.03 0.24 -1.98
C VAL A 62 -7.30 0.45 -0.65
N ALA A 63 -6.56 -0.55 -0.21
CA ALA A 63 -5.68 -0.43 0.95
C ALA A 63 -4.39 -1.20 0.74
N PHE A 64 -3.26 -0.60 1.13
CA PHE A 64 -1.97 -1.26 1.04
C PHE A 64 -0.97 -0.82 2.12
N LEU A 65 -0.10 -1.76 2.48
CA LEU A 65 0.90 -1.65 3.53
C LEU A 65 2.30 -1.77 2.93
N VAL A 66 3.18 -0.81 3.20
CA VAL A 66 4.53 -0.77 2.59
C VAL A 66 5.61 -1.32 3.53
N ASN A 67 5.66 -0.84 4.77
CA ASN A 67 6.60 -1.30 5.79
C ASN A 67 5.81 -1.69 7.01
N VAL A 68 5.91 -2.95 7.45
CA VAL A 68 5.16 -3.48 8.59
C VAL A 68 6.10 -4.26 9.49
N THR A 69 6.16 -3.89 10.76
CA THR A 69 6.78 -4.69 11.81
C THR A 69 5.78 -4.90 12.95
N ASN A 70 5.49 -6.16 13.25
CA ASN A 70 4.65 -6.57 14.37
C ASN A 70 5.59 -6.97 15.52
N GLN A 71 5.57 -6.23 16.64
CA GLN A 71 6.37 -6.59 17.82
C GLN A 71 5.63 -7.52 18.79
N THR A 72 4.37 -7.86 18.51
CA THR A 72 3.54 -8.64 19.41
C THR A 72 3.65 -10.13 19.12
N SER A 73 3.95 -10.92 20.16
CA SER A 73 3.85 -12.39 20.16
C SER A 73 2.42 -12.93 20.04
N PHE A 74 1.42 -12.05 19.84
CA PHE A 74 0.03 -12.41 19.68
C PHE A 74 -0.26 -12.79 18.23
N THR A 75 -0.79 -13.98 18.04
CA THR A 75 -0.97 -14.65 16.75
C THR A 75 -2.08 -14.06 15.88
N HIS A 76 -2.81 -13.03 16.33
CA HIS A 76 -4.05 -12.54 15.68
C HIS A 76 -4.13 -11.01 15.52
N THR A 77 -3.03 -10.26 15.69
CA THR A 77 -3.01 -8.79 15.59
C THR A 77 -1.85 -8.34 14.72
N GLY A 78 -2.13 -8.14 13.42
CA GLY A 78 -1.15 -7.63 12.46
C GLY A 78 -1.73 -6.47 11.65
N ALA A 79 -0.87 -5.59 11.15
CA ALA A 79 -1.30 -4.43 10.38
C ALA A 79 -2.12 -4.82 9.13
N GLU A 80 -1.91 -6.02 8.59
CA GLU A 80 -2.67 -6.60 7.48
C GLU A 80 -4.15 -6.86 7.77
N LEU A 81 -4.58 -6.78 9.03
CA LEU A 81 -6.00 -6.82 9.38
C LEU A 81 -6.63 -5.43 9.29
N LEU A 82 -5.84 -4.36 9.38
CA LEU A 82 -6.31 -2.98 9.18
C LEU A 82 -6.74 -2.75 7.74
N THR A 83 -6.02 -3.31 6.78
CA THR A 83 -6.40 -3.27 5.35
C THR A 83 -7.72 -3.98 5.14
N VAL A 84 -7.91 -5.20 5.68
CA VAL A 84 -9.18 -5.94 5.60
C VAL A 84 -10.31 -5.14 6.26
N LYS A 85 -10.08 -4.57 7.45
CA LYS A 85 -11.06 -3.73 8.16
C LYS A 85 -11.52 -2.57 7.28
N PHE A 86 -10.60 -1.88 6.59
CA PHE A 86 -10.97 -0.81 5.68
C PHE A 86 -11.72 -1.32 4.44
N LEU A 87 -11.23 -2.40 3.81
CA LEU A 87 -11.76 -2.91 2.55
C LEU A 87 -13.19 -3.44 2.67
N LYS A 88 -13.55 -4.12 3.77
CA LYS A 88 -14.94 -4.55 4.03
C LYS A 88 -15.81 -3.49 4.73
N GLY A 89 -15.17 -2.44 5.24
CA GLY A 89 -15.82 -1.38 6.00
C GLY A 89 -16.60 -0.39 5.13
N LYS A 90 -17.31 0.52 5.81
CA LYS A 90 -18.09 1.60 5.15
C LYS A 90 -17.62 3.00 5.53
N MET A 91 -16.70 3.12 6.49
CA MET A 91 -16.10 4.40 6.91
C MET A 91 -15.36 5.04 5.76
N THR A 92 -15.56 6.33 5.55
CA THR A 92 -14.73 7.14 4.65
C THR A 92 -13.24 7.01 5.01
N THR A 93 -12.34 7.37 4.10
CA THR A 93 -10.89 7.30 4.37
C THR A 93 -10.51 8.10 5.62
N SER A 94 -11.08 9.29 5.79
CA SER A 94 -10.83 10.17 6.94
C SER A 94 -11.44 9.62 8.24
N GLU A 95 -12.66 9.08 8.21
CA GLU A 95 -13.26 8.42 9.39
C GLU A 95 -12.43 7.23 9.86
N PHE A 96 -11.99 6.38 8.93
CA PHE A 96 -11.14 5.24 9.24
C PHE A 96 -9.79 5.68 9.81
N ALA A 97 -9.18 6.71 9.22
CA ALA A 97 -7.91 7.26 9.69
C ALA A 97 -8.04 7.82 11.12
N ASN A 98 -9.09 8.59 11.38
CA ASN A 98 -9.39 9.14 12.70
C ASN A 98 -9.69 8.04 13.74
N GLU A 99 -10.40 6.97 13.36
CA GLU A 99 -10.62 5.81 14.24
C GLU A 99 -9.28 5.15 14.60
N LEU A 100 -8.39 4.96 13.61
CA LEU A 100 -7.09 4.34 13.83
C LEU A 100 -6.16 5.18 14.71
N ALA A 101 -6.26 6.51 14.60
CA ALA A 101 -5.50 7.45 15.43
C ALA A 101 -6.03 7.54 16.87
N SER A 102 -7.36 7.48 17.05
CA SER A 102 -8.00 7.64 18.36
C SER A 102 -8.08 6.33 19.17
N ASN A 103 -8.20 5.18 18.52
CA ASN A 103 -8.32 3.89 19.17
C ASN A 103 -6.95 3.17 19.24
N LYS A 104 -6.29 3.31 20.39
CA LYS A 104 -4.97 2.72 20.65
C LYS A 104 -4.94 1.20 20.53
N GLU A 105 -6.05 0.53 20.82
CA GLU A 105 -6.11 -0.93 20.79
C GLU A 105 -6.01 -1.48 19.36
N LEU A 106 -6.57 -0.76 18.38
CA LEU A 106 -6.55 -1.18 16.96
C LEU A 106 -5.14 -1.28 16.38
N SER A 107 -4.22 -0.45 16.85
CA SER A 107 -2.85 -0.39 16.34
C SER A 107 -1.79 -0.75 17.38
N SER A 108 -2.19 -1.25 18.55
CA SER A 108 -1.27 -1.53 19.66
C SER A 108 -0.20 -2.53 19.25
N GLY A 109 1.08 -2.21 19.49
CA GLY A 109 2.19 -3.11 19.18
C GLY A 109 2.56 -3.21 17.69
N LEU A 110 1.89 -2.43 16.83
CA LEU A 110 2.13 -2.38 15.40
C LEU A 110 2.98 -1.17 15.02
N THR A 111 3.81 -1.36 14.00
CA THR A 111 4.41 -0.26 13.23
C THR A 111 4.09 -0.49 11.77
N PHE A 112 3.65 0.55 11.08
CA PHE A 112 3.24 0.46 9.69
C PHE A 112 3.33 1.77 8.92
N ASN A 113 3.43 1.65 7.60
CA ASN A 113 3.01 2.65 6.64
C ASN A 113 1.78 2.10 5.89
N LEU A 114 0.62 2.71 6.10
CA LEU A 114 -0.66 2.30 5.54
C LEU A 114 -1.21 3.42 4.64
N VAL A 115 -1.68 3.04 3.47
CA VAL A 115 -2.48 3.90 2.60
C VAL A 115 -3.87 3.30 2.45
N VAL A 116 -4.89 4.14 2.58
CA VAL A 116 -6.28 3.81 2.27
C VAL A 116 -6.82 4.80 1.26
N ALA A 117 -7.55 4.30 0.27
CA ALA A 117 -8.14 5.11 -0.79
C ALA A 117 -9.54 4.63 -1.14
N ASP A 118 -10.35 5.58 -1.57
CA ASP A 118 -11.67 5.33 -2.12
C ASP A 118 -11.72 6.01 -3.50
N ILE A 119 -11.78 5.16 -4.53
CA ILE A 119 -11.71 5.55 -5.93
C ILE A 119 -12.95 6.36 -6.32
N ALA A 120 -14.14 6.00 -5.81
CA ALA A 120 -15.37 6.69 -6.16
C ALA A 120 -15.40 8.14 -5.64
N SER A 121 -14.99 8.34 -4.39
CA SER A 121 -14.94 9.65 -3.73
C SER A 121 -13.67 10.44 -4.01
N LYS A 122 -12.68 9.86 -4.71
CA LYS A 122 -11.38 10.49 -4.99
C LYS A 122 -10.66 10.93 -3.71
N SER A 123 -10.77 10.12 -2.66
CA SER A 123 -10.14 10.38 -1.38
C SER A 123 -9.05 9.34 -1.09
N MET A 124 -7.93 9.80 -0.55
CA MET A 124 -6.82 8.94 -0.14
C MET A 124 -6.17 9.51 1.11
N VAL A 125 -5.79 8.63 2.04
CA VAL A 125 -5.13 8.99 3.28
C VAL A 125 -3.90 8.11 3.47
N TYR A 126 -2.80 8.74 3.88
CA TYR A 126 -1.60 8.05 4.34
C TYR A 126 -1.52 8.12 5.86
N ILE A 127 -1.15 7.00 6.48
CA ILE A 127 -1.05 6.84 7.93
C ILE A 127 0.27 6.13 8.24
N SER A 128 1.13 6.77 9.02
CA SER A 128 2.39 6.21 9.49
C SER A 128 2.40 6.04 11.01
N LYS A 129 2.82 4.86 11.45
CA LYS A 129 3.13 4.56 12.84
C LYS A 129 4.50 3.90 12.91
N LYS A 130 5.47 4.61 13.47
CA LYS A 130 6.89 4.26 13.59
C LYS A 130 7.23 3.66 14.96
N SER A 131 6.35 3.80 15.95
CA SER A 131 6.55 3.24 17.29
C SER A 131 5.37 2.37 17.75
N PRO A 132 5.63 1.15 18.27
CA PRO A 132 4.58 0.22 18.70
C PRO A 132 3.80 0.71 19.93
N THR A 133 4.39 1.61 20.71
CA THR A 133 3.84 2.11 21.99
C THR A 133 3.28 3.53 21.90
N LYS A 134 3.48 4.22 20.77
CA LYS A 134 2.96 5.58 20.55
C LYS A 134 1.71 5.57 19.69
N GLU A 135 1.13 6.75 19.55
CA GLU A 135 0.05 7.03 18.59
C GLU A 135 0.60 7.13 17.17
N VAL A 136 -0.27 7.40 16.20
CA VAL A 136 0.12 7.66 14.79
C VAL A 136 1.12 8.82 14.75
N ASP A 137 2.25 8.62 14.07
CA ASP A 137 3.32 9.61 13.98
C ASP A 137 3.05 10.64 12.88
N GLU A 138 2.42 10.22 11.78
CA GLU A 138 2.15 11.05 10.62
C GLU A 138 0.86 10.63 9.94
N MET A 139 0.04 11.61 9.55
CA MET A 139 -1.17 11.40 8.77
C MET A 139 -1.30 12.51 7.74
N ILE A 140 -1.50 12.14 6.47
CA ILE A 140 -1.79 13.07 5.39
C ILE A 140 -3.21 12.79 4.91
N ASP A 141 -4.12 13.72 5.19
CA ASP A 141 -5.54 13.62 4.88
C ASP A 141 -6.08 14.98 4.37
N PRO A 142 -6.51 15.08 3.09
CA PRO A 142 -6.36 14.09 2.03
C PRO A 142 -4.97 14.17 1.35
N ILE A 143 -4.53 13.07 0.75
CA ILE A 143 -3.48 13.11 -0.27
C ILE A 143 -4.05 13.73 -1.55
N GLY A 144 -3.44 14.84 -1.99
CA GLY A 144 -3.80 15.52 -3.23
C GLY A 144 -3.36 14.75 -4.49
N PRO A 145 -3.81 15.16 -5.68
CA PRO A 145 -3.30 14.61 -6.93
C PRO A 145 -1.79 14.77 -7.04
N GLY A 146 -1.08 13.72 -7.49
CA GLY A 146 0.38 13.74 -7.56
C GLY A 146 1.02 12.39 -7.84
N ARG A 147 2.35 12.36 -7.81
CA ARG A 147 3.14 11.13 -7.91
C ARG A 147 3.96 10.98 -6.63
N TYR A 148 3.78 9.85 -5.96
CA TYR A 148 4.26 9.63 -4.61
C TYR A 148 5.18 8.43 -4.53
N PHE A 149 6.13 8.51 -3.60
CA PHE A 149 7.00 7.40 -3.23
C PHE A 149 6.94 7.18 -1.72
N ILE A 150 6.87 5.93 -1.28
CA ILE A 150 6.86 5.53 0.14
C ILE A 150 8.07 4.65 0.42
N THR A 151 8.84 5.04 1.44
CA THR A 151 9.95 4.27 2.03
C THR A 151 9.60 3.84 3.47
N SER A 152 10.57 3.31 4.21
CA SER A 152 10.45 3.12 5.66
C SER A 152 10.48 4.45 6.42
N ALA A 153 11.06 5.50 5.84
CA ALA A 153 11.18 6.81 6.45
C ALA A 153 9.90 7.66 6.34
N GLY A 154 9.09 7.47 5.29
CA GLY A 154 7.85 8.21 5.11
C GLY A 154 7.34 8.18 3.67
N ILE A 155 6.41 9.11 3.37
CA ILE A 155 5.89 9.40 2.03
C ILE A 155 6.50 10.69 1.48
N TYR A 156 6.73 10.72 0.17
CA TYR A 156 7.31 11.86 -0.54
C TYR A 156 6.51 12.14 -1.81
N ASP A 157 6.25 13.41 -2.10
CA ASP A 157 5.69 13.87 -3.37
C ASP A 157 6.84 14.24 -4.33
N ILE A 158 6.92 13.55 -5.47
CA ILE A 158 8.07 13.64 -6.37
C ILE A 158 8.02 14.91 -7.24
N PHE A 159 6.90 15.64 -7.26
CA PHE A 159 6.76 16.87 -8.07
C PHE A 159 6.42 18.12 -7.24
N SER A 160 6.31 17.97 -5.92
CA SER A 160 6.13 19.12 -5.02
C SER A 160 7.34 20.04 -5.04
N SER A 161 7.10 21.33 -5.32
CA SER A 161 8.12 22.38 -5.24
C SER A 161 8.57 22.71 -3.82
N GLN A 162 7.89 22.18 -2.79
CA GLN A 162 8.27 22.33 -1.38
C GLN A 162 9.34 21.33 -0.95
N ASP A 163 9.43 20.18 -1.63
CA ASP A 163 10.54 19.26 -1.49
C ASP A 163 11.67 19.74 -2.40
N LYS A 164 12.70 20.36 -1.80
CA LYS A 164 13.72 21.10 -2.55
C LYS A 164 14.51 20.26 -3.56
N HIS A 165 14.46 18.93 -3.46
CA HIS A 165 15.17 18.03 -4.37
C HIS A 165 14.44 16.69 -4.52
N PRO A 166 13.33 16.63 -5.27
CA PRO A 166 12.58 15.39 -5.43
C PRO A 166 13.38 14.32 -6.19
N LYS A 167 14.17 14.77 -7.18
CA LYS A 167 15.11 13.91 -7.91
C LYS A 167 16.25 13.41 -7.03
N ASP A 168 16.76 14.22 -6.09
CA ASP A 168 17.88 13.80 -5.25
C ASP A 168 17.38 12.81 -4.18
N LYS A 169 16.25 13.08 -3.51
CA LYS A 169 15.60 12.09 -2.61
C LYS A 169 15.24 10.79 -3.34
N PHE A 170 14.76 10.88 -4.58
CA PHE A 170 14.49 9.69 -5.37
C PHE A 170 15.77 8.96 -5.79
N SER A 171 16.85 9.68 -6.10
CA SER A 171 18.16 9.08 -6.37
C SER A 171 18.71 8.38 -5.13
N GLU A 172 18.55 8.97 -3.95
CA GLU A 172 18.87 8.34 -2.66
C GLU A 172 18.07 7.05 -2.48
N VAL A 173 16.77 7.08 -2.76
CA VAL A 173 15.90 5.89 -2.71
C VAL A 173 16.30 4.83 -3.74
N LEU A 174 16.57 5.21 -4.99
CA LEU A 174 17.05 4.29 -6.02
C LEU A 174 18.39 3.68 -5.61
N ASP A 175 19.26 4.46 -4.96
CA ASP A 175 20.56 4.01 -4.48
C ASP A 175 20.44 3.09 -3.27
N GLU A 176 19.50 3.35 -2.35
CA GLU A 176 19.10 2.43 -1.29
C GLU A 176 18.55 1.12 -1.88
N ASN A 177 17.90 1.19 -3.04
CA ASN A 177 17.34 0.05 -3.76
C ASN A 177 18.17 -0.36 -4.98
N LYS A 178 19.48 -0.05 -5.01
CA LYS A 178 20.33 -0.27 -6.20
C LYS A 178 20.41 -1.73 -6.65
N GLU A 179 20.26 -2.64 -5.70
CA GLU A 179 20.25 -4.09 -5.92
C GLU A 179 18.84 -4.63 -6.25
N SER A 180 17.81 -3.77 -6.26
CA SER A 180 16.46 -4.20 -6.61
C SER A 180 16.41 -4.57 -8.10
N PRO A 181 15.97 -5.79 -8.46
CA PRO A 181 15.81 -6.18 -9.85
C PRO A 181 14.74 -5.36 -10.59
N ARG A 182 14.03 -4.47 -9.89
CA ARG A 182 12.98 -3.60 -10.43
C ARG A 182 13.45 -2.16 -10.61
N ARG A 183 14.74 -1.85 -10.37
CA ARG A 183 15.30 -0.50 -10.51
C ARG A 183 15.03 0.11 -11.88
N GLU A 184 15.34 -0.62 -12.95
CA GLU A 184 15.12 -0.16 -14.34
C GLU A 184 13.64 0.15 -14.62
N PHE A 185 12.73 -0.59 -13.99
CA PHE A 185 11.30 -0.35 -14.12
C PHE A 185 10.90 0.96 -13.44
N TYR A 186 11.36 1.20 -12.21
CA TYR A 186 11.16 2.48 -11.53
C TYR A 186 11.75 3.65 -12.32
N GLU A 187 12.97 3.49 -12.87
CA GLU A 187 13.60 4.52 -13.70
C GLU A 187 12.82 4.80 -14.98
N LYS A 188 12.26 3.78 -15.64
CA LYS A 188 11.44 3.95 -16.84
C LYS A 188 10.14 4.69 -16.55
N LEU A 189 9.39 4.27 -15.53
CA LEU A 189 8.13 4.89 -15.12
C LEU A 189 8.25 6.36 -14.72
N MET A 190 9.44 6.77 -14.29
CA MET A 190 9.74 8.14 -13.91
C MET A 190 10.08 9.05 -15.07
N ASN A 191 10.62 8.48 -16.16
CA ASN A 191 11.05 9.23 -17.34
C ASN A 191 10.01 9.23 -18.47
N ASP A 192 9.04 8.31 -18.42
CA ASP A 192 7.96 8.24 -19.40
C ASP A 192 6.78 9.14 -18.98
N ASP A 193 6.42 10.09 -19.84
CA ASP A 193 5.15 10.81 -19.75
C ASP A 193 3.97 9.92 -20.16
N GLN A 194 4.23 8.73 -20.73
CA GLN A 194 3.24 7.71 -21.08
C GLN A 194 3.67 6.33 -20.58
N ILE A 195 2.94 5.79 -19.60
CA ILE A 195 3.30 4.54 -18.94
C ILE A 195 2.84 3.35 -19.80
N ILE A 196 3.78 2.64 -20.42
CA ILE A 196 3.52 1.34 -21.07
C ILE A 196 3.80 0.23 -20.05
N VAL A 197 2.73 -0.36 -19.49
CA VAL A 197 2.83 -1.54 -18.61
C VAL A 197 3.24 -2.75 -19.47
N PRO A 198 4.36 -3.44 -19.17
CA PRO A 198 4.71 -4.67 -19.88
C PRO A 198 3.65 -5.74 -19.64
N GLU A 199 3.21 -6.42 -20.69
CA GLU A 199 2.36 -7.61 -20.54
C GLU A 199 3.15 -8.66 -19.74
N GLY A 200 2.60 -9.08 -18.61
CA GLY A 200 3.23 -10.12 -17.79
C GLY A 200 3.21 -11.45 -18.55
N GLU A 201 4.38 -12.06 -18.72
CA GLU A 201 4.49 -13.44 -19.18
C GLU A 201 3.83 -14.34 -18.13
N GLY A 202 2.57 -14.72 -18.38
CA GLY A 202 1.92 -15.79 -17.65
C GLY A 202 2.62 -17.09 -18.02
N GLU A 203 3.45 -17.61 -17.12
CA GLU A 203 3.87 -19.02 -17.18
C GLU A 203 2.61 -19.89 -17.04
N THR A 204 2.03 -20.26 -18.19
CA THR A 204 1.10 -21.37 -18.26
C THR A 204 1.92 -22.65 -18.16
N ASP A 205 2.14 -23.13 -16.94
CA ASP A 205 2.58 -24.51 -16.72
C ASP A 205 1.41 -25.45 -17.06
N THR A 206 1.32 -25.80 -18.34
CA THR A 206 0.52 -26.93 -18.81
C THR A 206 1.39 -28.18 -18.81
N SER A 207 1.55 -28.81 -17.66
CA SER A 207 2.05 -30.19 -17.57
C SER A 207 1.20 -31.03 -16.62
N ARG A 208 0.02 -31.44 -17.11
CA ARG A 208 -0.67 -32.65 -16.67
C ARG A 208 -1.00 -33.50 -17.88
N THR A 209 -0.25 -34.59 -18.02
CA THR A 209 -0.65 -35.83 -18.68
C THR A 209 -0.17 -36.97 -17.81
#